data_AF-A0A2W2DVL9-F1
#
_entry.id   AF-A0A2W2DVL9-F1
#
_cell.length_a   1.000
_cell.length_b   1.000
_cell.length_c   1.000
_cell.angle_alpha   90.00
_cell.angle_beta   90.00
_cell.angle_gamma   90.00
#
_symmetry.space_group_name_H-M   'P 1'
#
loop_
_entity.id
_entity.type
_entity.pdbx_description
1 polymer ?
#
loop_
_entity_poly.entity_id
_entity_poly.type
_entity_poly.pdbx_seq_one_letter_code
_entity_poly.pdbx_strand_id
1 'polypeptide(L)'
;MTVEQNAGWNDILARDNFPDRGQTPTDPPWWQSPDIIPFGSDVLDFDLLESSYNGPDLGIRHPILQGRLNRIYVRGKSLRDGCPASGDVRLYYAAGGPVLNPQGWKPIYAENGDLTVPFVARSGSRQIAPGEICVTSPAFVLPSDLPP
;
A
#
# COMPACT_ATOMS: atom_id res chain seq x y z
N MET A 1 20.78 7.31 23.58
CA MET A 1 19.36 7.68 23.42
C MET A 1 19.29 8.44 22.11
N THR A 2 18.97 7.74 21.02
CA THR A 2 18.97 8.32 19.68
C THR A 2 17.66 9.08 19.53
N VAL A 3 17.75 10.39 19.31
CA VAL A 3 16.57 11.21 19.02
C VAL A 3 16.12 10.81 17.62
N GLU A 4 14.98 10.12 17.52
CA GLU A 4 14.33 9.90 16.23
C GLU A 4 14.01 11.26 15.63
N GLN A 5 14.66 11.57 14.51
CA GLN A 5 14.50 12.84 13.84
C GLN A 5 13.19 12.78 13.04
N ASN A 6 12.08 13.06 13.72
CA ASN A 6 10.75 13.01 13.12
C ASN A 6 10.63 14.15 12.09
N ALA A 7 10.47 13.82 10.80
CA ALA A 7 10.47 14.80 9.71
C ALA A 7 9.23 15.73 9.68
N GLY A 8 8.43 15.75 10.75
CA GLY A 8 7.26 16.61 10.91
C GLY A 8 5.97 16.06 10.30
N TRP A 9 5.98 14.83 9.80
CA TRP A 9 4.79 14.16 9.25
C TRP A 9 4.12 13.33 10.35
N ASN A 10 2.86 13.66 10.67
CA ASN A 10 2.11 13.08 11.78
C ASN A 10 0.73 12.60 11.29
N ASP A 11 0.74 11.68 10.33
CA ASP A 11 -0.46 11.12 9.68
C ASP A 11 -0.23 9.64 9.30
N ILE A 12 -1.06 9.08 8.42
CA ILE A 12 -0.86 7.75 7.86
C ILE A 12 0.34 7.77 6.90
N LEU A 13 1.41 7.09 7.28
CA LEU A 13 2.51 6.77 6.37
C LEU A 13 2.08 5.61 5.48
N ALA A 14 1.93 5.86 4.18
CA ALA A 14 1.84 4.80 3.19
C ALA A 14 3.23 4.15 3.05
N ARG A 15 3.29 2.83 3.21
CA ARG A 15 4.53 2.05 3.15
C ARG A 15 5.17 2.22 1.78
N ASP A 16 6.43 2.65 1.72
CA ASP A 16 7.16 2.86 0.46
C ASP A 16 8.16 1.73 0.12
N ASN A 17 8.49 0.88 1.12
CA ASN A 17 9.35 -0.28 0.93
C ASN A 17 9.08 -1.44 1.89
N PHE A 18 9.74 -2.58 1.65
CA PHE A 18 9.51 -3.77 2.45
C PHE A 18 9.99 -3.71 3.91
N PRO A 19 11.19 -3.17 4.21
CA PRO A 19 11.67 -3.07 5.58
C PRO A 19 11.05 -1.91 6.40
N ASP A 20 10.16 -1.10 5.83
CA ASP A 20 9.51 0.03 6.49
C ASP A 20 8.87 -0.39 7.82
N ARG A 21 9.17 0.33 8.88
CA ARG A 21 8.65 0.10 10.24
C ARG A 21 7.73 1.24 10.70
N GLY A 22 7.39 2.17 9.82
CA GLY A 22 6.72 3.41 10.15
C GLY A 22 7.66 4.48 10.66
N GLN A 23 8.96 4.43 10.32
CA GLN A 23 9.88 5.52 10.62
C GLN A 23 9.79 6.59 9.53
N THR A 24 10.07 7.84 9.88
CA THR A 24 10.18 8.92 8.90
C THR A 24 11.44 9.73 9.19
N PRO A 25 12.38 9.86 8.22
CA PRO A 25 12.32 9.32 6.85
C PRO A 25 12.49 7.79 6.80
N THR A 26 11.94 7.15 5.77
CA THR A 26 12.14 5.71 5.50
C THR A 26 13.57 5.45 5.02
N ASP A 27 14.16 4.33 5.44
CA ASP A 27 15.48 3.91 4.95
C ASP A 27 15.39 3.46 3.48
N PRO A 28 16.37 3.73 2.61
CA PRO A 28 16.34 3.28 1.22
C PRO A 28 16.41 1.74 1.11
N PRO A 29 15.90 1.13 0.02
CA PRO A 29 15.31 1.76 -1.18
C PRO A 29 13.83 2.15 -0.99
N TRP A 30 13.40 3.28 -1.55
CA TRP A 30 12.10 3.93 -1.33
C TRP A 30 11.11 3.71 -2.49
N TRP A 31 11.19 2.53 -3.13
CA TRP A 31 10.49 2.22 -4.38
C TRP A 31 10.04 0.75 -4.50
N GLN A 32 9.92 0.04 -3.37
CA GLN A 32 9.64 -1.41 -3.39
C GLN A 32 8.16 -1.75 -3.15
N SER A 33 7.37 -0.82 -2.59
CA SER A 33 5.93 -0.92 -2.35
C SER A 33 5.14 -0.27 -3.50
N PRO A 34 3.85 -0.58 -3.77
CA PRO A 34 2.90 -1.41 -2.99
C PRO A 34 3.09 -2.91 -3.14
N ASP A 35 2.45 -3.69 -2.26
CA ASP A 35 2.41 -5.14 -2.37
C ASP A 35 1.47 -5.56 -3.50
N ILE A 36 2.00 -6.28 -4.48
CA ILE A 36 1.24 -6.90 -5.57
C ILE A 36 1.11 -8.38 -5.22
N ILE A 37 -0.12 -8.87 -5.16
CA ILE A 37 -0.44 -10.23 -4.75
C ILE A 37 -0.98 -10.96 -5.96
N PRO A 38 -0.15 -11.83 -6.56
CA PRO A 38 -0.53 -12.51 -7.77
C PRO A 38 -1.57 -13.59 -7.50
N PHE A 39 -2.36 -13.84 -8.54
CA PHE A 39 -3.45 -14.82 -8.62
C PHE A 39 -3.46 -15.97 -7.58
N GLY A 40 -4.53 -16.00 -6.77
CA GLY A 40 -4.91 -17.07 -5.84
C GLY A 40 -6.26 -16.77 -5.18
N SER A 41 -6.91 -17.79 -4.57
CA SER A 41 -8.10 -17.61 -3.71
C SER A 41 -7.80 -16.88 -2.41
N ASP A 42 -6.53 -16.60 -2.16
CA ASP A 42 -6.02 -15.96 -0.97
C ASP A 42 -6.32 -14.46 -1.06
N VAL A 43 -7.54 -14.07 -0.66
CA VAL A 43 -7.70 -12.75 -0.06
C VAL A 43 -6.78 -12.76 1.14
N LEU A 44 -5.76 -11.90 1.17
CA LEU A 44 -4.94 -11.81 2.37
C LEU A 44 -5.84 -11.47 3.53
N ASP A 45 -5.88 -12.37 4.51
CA ASP A 45 -6.45 -12.03 5.78
C ASP A 45 -5.62 -10.92 6.44
N PHE A 46 -6.26 -10.22 7.37
CA PHE A 46 -5.63 -9.11 8.05
C PHE A 46 -4.45 -9.56 8.93
N ASP A 47 -4.45 -10.82 9.38
CA ASP A 47 -3.37 -11.39 10.19
C ASP A 47 -2.06 -11.49 9.42
N LEU A 48 -2.11 -11.95 8.16
CA LEU A 48 -0.95 -12.00 7.26
C LEU A 48 -0.52 -10.59 6.84
N LEU A 49 -1.45 -9.67 6.59
CA LEU A 49 -1.14 -8.26 6.26
C LEU A 49 -0.37 -7.55 7.38
N GLU A 50 -0.80 -7.70 8.63
CA GLU A 50 -0.15 -7.07 9.78
C GLU A 50 1.17 -7.75 10.14
N SER A 51 1.19 -9.09 10.25
CA SER A 51 2.38 -9.83 10.67
C SER A 51 3.56 -9.71 9.70
N SER A 52 3.28 -9.35 8.44
CA SER A 52 4.28 -9.15 7.39
C SER A 52 4.53 -7.68 7.05
N TYR A 53 4.02 -6.73 7.83
CA TYR A 53 4.17 -5.30 7.51
C TYR A 53 5.63 -4.87 7.38
N ASN A 54 6.52 -5.41 8.21
CA ASN A 54 7.97 -5.23 8.11
C ASN A 54 8.68 -6.44 7.46
N GLY A 55 7.90 -7.30 6.82
CA GLY A 55 8.33 -8.56 6.22
C GLY A 55 8.58 -8.45 4.71
N PRO A 56 8.99 -9.55 4.08
CA PRO A 56 9.24 -9.59 2.64
C PRO A 56 7.95 -9.36 1.84
N ASP A 57 8.10 -9.10 0.55
CA ASP A 57 6.99 -9.07 -0.40
C ASP A 57 6.15 -10.37 -0.30
N LEU A 58 4.85 -10.19 -0.11
CA LEU A 58 3.89 -11.28 -0.02
C LEU A 58 3.63 -11.93 -1.39
N GLY A 59 3.92 -11.22 -2.48
CA GLY A 59 3.82 -11.70 -3.85
C GLY A 59 4.91 -12.68 -4.27
N ILE A 60 6.03 -12.80 -3.54
CA ILE A 60 7.20 -13.63 -3.95
C ILE A 60 6.84 -15.09 -4.21
N ARG A 61 5.79 -15.61 -3.57
CA ARG A 61 5.41 -17.03 -3.71
C ARG A 61 4.67 -17.33 -5.01
N HIS A 62 4.20 -16.33 -5.73
CA HIS A 62 3.40 -16.50 -6.94
C HIS A 62 3.91 -15.57 -8.06
N PRO A 63 4.03 -16.03 -9.31
CA PRO A 63 4.36 -15.13 -10.41
C PRO A 63 3.18 -14.19 -10.71
N ILE A 64 3.44 -12.91 -10.99
CA ILE A 64 2.44 -12.00 -11.60
C ILE A 64 2.12 -12.57 -12.99
N LEU A 65 0.87 -13.00 -13.18
CA LEU A 65 0.41 -13.57 -14.44
C LEU A 65 -0.44 -12.55 -15.19
N GLN A 66 -0.02 -12.21 -16.41
CA GLN A 66 -0.81 -11.34 -17.29
C GLN A 66 -2.15 -12.00 -17.65
N GLY A 67 -3.22 -11.20 -17.69
CA GLY A 67 -4.57 -11.71 -17.97
C GLY A 67 -5.17 -12.56 -16.84
N ARG A 68 -4.58 -12.51 -15.64
CA ARG A 68 -5.16 -13.04 -14.41
C ARG A 68 -5.47 -11.90 -13.44
N LEU A 69 -6.32 -12.19 -12.45
CA LEU A 69 -6.59 -11.27 -11.36
C LEU A 69 -5.33 -11.16 -10.49
N ASN A 70 -4.73 -9.97 -10.44
CA ASN A 70 -3.65 -9.64 -9.53
C ASN A 70 -4.13 -8.47 -8.66
N ARG A 71 -4.21 -8.70 -7.36
CA ARG A 71 -4.68 -7.69 -6.40
C ARG A 71 -3.51 -6.86 -5.91
N ILE A 72 -3.72 -5.58 -5.75
CA ILE A 72 -2.73 -4.65 -5.21
C ILE A 72 -3.29 -4.07 -3.93
N TYR A 73 -2.53 -4.18 -2.85
CA TYR A 73 -2.87 -3.62 -1.55
C TYR A 73 -1.85 -2.56 -1.19
N VAL A 74 -2.34 -1.35 -0.89
CA VAL A 74 -1.51 -0.34 -0.27
C VAL A 74 -1.65 -0.49 1.22
N ARG A 75 -0.53 -0.69 1.92
CA ARG A 75 -0.46 -0.74 3.38
C ARG A 75 0.03 0.60 3.92
N GLY A 76 -0.43 0.95 5.10
CA GLY A 76 0.03 2.13 5.82
C GLY A 76 0.08 1.90 7.32
N LYS A 77 0.68 2.84 8.03
CA LYS A 77 0.71 2.88 9.48
C LYS A 77 0.43 4.29 9.95
N SER A 78 -0.48 4.43 10.91
CA SER A 78 -0.73 5.72 11.53
C SER A 78 0.47 6.11 12.40
N LEU A 79 1.14 7.20 12.02
CA LEU A 79 2.18 7.83 12.85
C LEU A 79 1.58 8.85 13.81
N ARG A 80 0.25 8.99 13.79
CA ARG A 80 -0.47 10.03 14.52
C ARG A 80 -0.40 9.81 16.02
N ASP A 81 0.03 10.82 16.77
CA ASP A 81 -0.12 10.83 18.23
C ASP A 81 -1.53 11.29 18.66
N GLY A 82 -2.15 10.54 19.56
CA GLY A 82 -3.38 10.91 20.27
C GLY A 82 -4.69 10.54 19.56
N CYS A 83 -4.97 11.13 18.39
CA CYS A 83 -6.24 10.93 17.69
C CYS A 83 -6.10 9.96 16.50
N PRO A 84 -7.14 9.17 16.18
CA PRO A 84 -7.15 8.38 14.95
C PRO A 84 -7.00 9.23 13.69
N ALA A 85 -6.43 8.63 12.65
CA ALA A 85 -6.32 9.21 11.31
C ALA A 85 -7.25 8.47 10.33
N SER A 86 -7.49 9.08 9.17
CA SER A 86 -8.24 8.45 8.09
C SER A 86 -7.73 8.99 6.77
N GLY A 87 -7.63 8.15 5.75
CA GLY A 87 -7.18 8.56 4.43
C GLY A 87 -7.73 7.69 3.34
N ASP A 88 -7.73 8.25 2.13
CA ASP A 88 -8.07 7.54 0.91
C ASP A 88 -6.84 7.48 0.00
N VAL A 89 -6.77 6.42 -0.79
CA VAL A 89 -5.69 6.15 -1.73
C VAL A 89 -6.24 6.19 -3.14
N ARG A 90 -5.47 6.79 -4.05
CA ARG A 90 -5.63 6.65 -5.50
C ARG A 90 -4.34 6.08 -6.06
N LEU A 91 -4.45 4.99 -6.80
CA LEU A 91 -3.28 4.32 -7.35
C LEU A 91 -3.16 4.61 -8.85
N TYR A 92 -1.93 4.84 -9.31
CA TYR A 92 -1.63 5.13 -10.70
C TYR A 92 -0.42 4.33 -11.16
N TYR A 93 -0.43 3.95 -12.44
CA TYR A 93 0.67 3.31 -13.14
C TYR A 93 1.30 4.26 -14.16
N ALA A 94 2.63 4.26 -14.22
CA ALA A 94 3.38 4.90 -15.28
C ALA A 94 4.54 3.98 -15.68
N ALA A 95 4.80 3.85 -16.98
CA ALA A 95 6.05 3.24 -17.44
C ALA A 95 7.25 4.10 -16.99
N GLY A 96 8.45 3.52 -16.95
CA GLY A 96 9.63 4.18 -16.36
C GLY A 96 9.96 5.56 -16.95
N GLY A 97 9.79 5.77 -18.26
CA GLY A 97 10.00 7.10 -18.89
C GLY A 97 8.95 8.15 -18.49
N PRO A 98 7.64 7.83 -18.54
CA PRO A 98 6.57 8.74 -18.12
C PRO A 98 6.43 9.03 -16.61
N VAL A 99 7.21 8.41 -15.71
CA VAL A 99 7.01 8.58 -14.26
C VAL A 99 7.08 10.06 -13.82
N LEU A 100 7.92 10.87 -14.46
CA LEU A 100 8.05 12.31 -14.18
C LEU A 100 6.97 13.17 -14.86
N ASN A 101 6.10 12.58 -15.68
CA ASN A 101 5.00 13.26 -16.36
C ASN A 101 3.64 12.71 -15.88
N PRO A 102 3.01 13.35 -14.88
CA PRO A 102 1.73 12.91 -14.33
C PRO A 102 0.59 12.81 -15.35
N GLN A 103 0.68 13.52 -16.48
CA GLN A 103 -0.33 13.42 -17.55
C GLN A 103 -0.33 12.05 -18.25
N GLY A 104 0.78 11.32 -18.17
CA GLY A 104 0.92 9.96 -18.72
C GLY A 104 0.52 8.85 -17.74
N TRP A 105 0.13 9.20 -16.52
CA TRP A 105 -0.21 8.22 -15.49
C TRP A 105 -1.60 7.64 -15.76
N LYS A 106 -1.68 6.31 -15.76
CA LYS A 106 -2.94 5.57 -15.92
C LYS A 106 -3.51 5.23 -14.55
N PRO A 107 -4.79 5.56 -14.26
CA PRO A 107 -5.40 5.15 -13.00
C PRO A 107 -5.50 3.63 -12.90
N ILE A 108 -5.29 3.11 -11.70
CA ILE A 108 -5.61 1.73 -11.34
C ILE A 108 -6.90 1.77 -10.51
N TYR A 109 -7.89 0.97 -10.93
CA TYR A 109 -9.19 0.89 -10.26
C TYR A 109 -9.24 -0.28 -9.29
N ALA A 110 -10.09 -0.16 -8.29
CA ALA A 110 -10.41 -1.22 -7.36
C ALA A 110 -11.29 -2.31 -7.97
N GLU A 111 -11.39 -3.45 -7.29
CA GLU A 111 -12.23 -4.58 -7.70
C GLU A 111 -13.70 -4.20 -7.93
N ASN A 112 -14.19 -3.21 -7.18
CA ASN A 112 -15.55 -2.69 -7.31
C ASN A 112 -15.68 -1.55 -8.34
N GLY A 113 -14.60 -1.18 -9.03
CA GLY A 113 -14.55 -0.09 -10.01
C GLY A 113 -14.21 1.29 -9.43
N ASP A 114 -13.96 1.41 -8.12
CA ASP A 114 -13.64 2.71 -7.51
C ASP A 114 -12.22 3.17 -7.83
N LEU A 115 -12.06 4.47 -8.06
CA LEU A 115 -10.74 5.11 -8.23
C LEU A 115 -10.12 5.53 -6.89
N THR A 116 -10.97 5.81 -5.89
CA THR A 116 -10.57 6.31 -4.56
C THR A 116 -10.97 5.27 -3.54
N VAL A 117 -9.99 4.71 -2.84
CA VAL A 117 -10.17 3.57 -1.95
C VAL A 117 -9.74 3.95 -0.53
N PRO A 118 -10.57 3.72 0.49
CA PRO A 118 -10.21 4.08 1.86
C PRO A 118 -9.15 3.15 2.42
N PHE A 119 -8.32 3.68 3.32
CA PHE A 119 -7.65 2.87 4.31
C PHE A 119 -8.64 2.35 5.33
N VAL A 120 -8.50 1.08 5.68
CA VAL A 120 -9.24 0.43 6.78
C VAL A 120 -8.28 -0.28 7.72
N ALA A 121 -8.61 -0.23 9.01
CA ALA A 121 -7.99 -1.01 10.07
C ALA A 121 -8.55 -2.43 10.11
N ARG A 122 -7.99 -3.29 10.98
CA ARG A 122 -8.42 -4.68 11.19
C ARG A 122 -9.92 -4.83 11.44
N SER A 123 -10.49 -3.86 12.17
CA SER A 123 -11.91 -3.80 12.49
C SER A 123 -12.81 -3.46 11.30
N GLY A 124 -12.25 -3.13 10.13
CA GLY A 124 -12.95 -2.52 9.00
C GLY A 124 -13.21 -1.02 9.18
N SER A 125 -12.77 -0.44 10.29
CA SER A 125 -12.89 1.00 10.58
C SER A 125 -12.02 1.83 9.63
N ARG A 126 -12.54 2.96 9.17
CA ARG A 126 -11.75 4.00 8.47
C ARG A 126 -10.98 4.91 9.42
N GLN A 127 -11.22 4.79 10.72
CA GLN A 127 -10.48 5.48 11.77
C GLN A 127 -9.34 4.55 12.22
N ILE A 128 -8.10 4.95 11.92
CA ILE A 128 -6.87 4.20 12.15
C ILE A 128 -6.22 4.75 13.42
N ALA A 129 -6.18 3.94 14.47
CA ALA A 129 -5.63 4.37 15.76
C ALA A 129 -4.12 4.66 15.68
N PRO A 130 -3.56 5.46 16.60
CA PRO A 130 -2.11 5.65 16.73
C PRO A 130 -1.33 4.34 16.68
N GLY A 131 -0.34 4.24 15.78
CA GLY A 131 0.51 3.07 15.59
C GLY A 131 -0.12 1.88 14.87
N GLU A 132 -1.42 1.93 14.56
CA GLU A 132 -2.15 0.85 13.90
C GLU A 132 -1.79 0.76 12.41
N ILE A 133 -1.78 -0.48 11.89
CA ILE A 133 -1.59 -0.78 10.48
C ILE A 133 -2.95 -0.74 9.78
N CYS A 134 -2.97 -0.14 8.59
CA CYS A 134 -4.13 -0.07 7.74
C CYS A 134 -3.82 -0.57 6.33
N VAL A 135 -4.88 -0.94 5.60
CA VAL A 135 -4.79 -1.43 4.22
C VAL A 135 -5.92 -0.84 3.39
N THR A 136 -5.72 -0.70 2.08
CA THR A 136 -6.79 -0.35 1.15
C THR A 136 -7.81 -1.47 1.02
N SER A 137 -9.10 -1.14 1.18
CA SER A 137 -10.20 -2.08 0.99
C SER A 137 -11.38 -1.37 0.30
N PRO A 138 -11.87 -1.85 -0.86
CA PRO A 138 -11.45 -3.07 -1.58
C PRO A 138 -10.04 -2.99 -2.20
N ALA A 139 -9.50 -4.11 -2.68
CA ALA A 139 -8.18 -4.14 -3.32
C ALA A 139 -8.18 -3.44 -4.68
N PHE A 140 -7.04 -2.87 -5.07
CA PHE A 140 -6.79 -2.44 -6.45
C PHE A 140 -6.56 -3.66 -7.35
N VAL A 141 -6.85 -3.55 -8.65
CA VAL A 141 -6.64 -4.63 -9.61
C VAL A 141 -5.63 -4.21 -10.66
N LEU A 142 -4.54 -4.95 -10.80
CA LEU A 142 -3.57 -4.71 -11.87
C LEU A 142 -4.27 -4.90 -13.23
N PRO A 143 -4.29 -3.88 -14.11
CA PRO A 143 -4.92 -4.01 -15.42
C PRO A 143 -4.21 -5.07 -16.27
N SER A 144 -4.99 -5.89 -16.99
CA SER A 144 -4.46 -6.95 -17.84
C SER A 144 -3.75 -6.45 -19.10
N ASP A 145 -3.99 -5.18 -19.46
CA ASP A 145 -3.51 -4.52 -20.67
C ASP A 145 -2.32 -3.57 -20.42
N LEU A 146 -1.72 -3.60 -19.21
CA LEU A 146 -0.49 -2.86 -18.99
C LEU A 146 0.62 -3.40 -19.90
N PRO A 147 1.36 -2.51 -20.59
CA PRO A 147 2.52 -2.92 -21.37
C PRO A 147 3.58 -3.56 -20.46
N PRO A 148 4.33 -4.56 -20.97
CA PRO A 148 5.41 -5.22 -20.22
C PRO A 148 6.53 -4.26 -19.83
#